data_AF-A0A495R7N7-F1
#
_entry.id   AF-A0A495R7N7-F1
#
_cell.length_a   1.000
_cell.length_b   1.000
_cell.length_c   1.000
_cell.angle_alpha   90.00
_cell.angle_beta   90.00
_cell.angle_gamma   90.00
#
_symmetry.space_group_name_H-M   'P 1'
#
loop_
_entity.id
_entity.type
_entity.pdbx_description
1 polymer ?
#
loop_
_entity_poly.entity_id
_entity_poly.type
_entity_poly.pdbx_seq_one_letter_code
_entity_poly.pdbx_strand_id
1 'polypeptide(L)' 'MPQDRRYEYRVVDIESLPSAESVGKQLNQQAKEGWQLVDRIDSGGTTVSLIFERPIE' A
#
# COMPACT_ATOMS: atom_id res chain seq x y z
N MET A 1 8.31 -28.48 2.51
CA MET A 1 7.00 -27.92 2.92
C MET A 1 7.03 -26.45 2.55
N PRO A 2 6.18 -25.96 1.62
CA PRO A 2 6.03 -24.53 1.45
C PRO A 2 5.45 -24.02 2.77
N GLN A 3 6.21 -23.19 3.47
CA GLN A 3 5.70 -22.48 4.64
C GLN A 3 4.52 -21.65 4.13
N ASP A 4 3.32 -21.88 4.65
CA ASP A 4 2.16 -21.01 4.40
C ASP A 4 2.52 -19.62 4.91
N ARG A 5 3.15 -18.81 4.05
CA ARG A 5 3.43 -17.41 4.35
C ARG A 5 2.07 -16.74 4.44
N ARG A 6 1.71 -16.39 5.67
CA ARG A 6 0.52 -15.61 5.92
C ARG A 6 0.89 -14.14 5.69
N TYR A 7 0.01 -13.41 5.05
CA TYR A 7 0.20 -12.00 4.73
C TYR A 7 -0.87 -11.19 5.44
N GLU A 8 -0.46 -10.08 6.04
CA GLU A 8 -1.35 -9.03 6.48
C GLU A 8 -1.51 -8.03 5.33
N TYR A 9 -2.73 -7.55 5.09
CA TYR A 9 -3.03 -6.55 4.07
C TYR A 9 -3.51 -5.26 4.69
N ARG A 10 -3.11 -4.13 4.10
CA ARG A 10 -3.55 -2.79 4.49
C ARG A 10 -3.90 -1.98 3.26
N VAL A 11 -4.99 -1.24 3.33
CA VAL A 11 -5.43 -0.30 2.29
C VAL A 11 -5.25 1.12 2.81
N VAL A 12 -4.62 1.96 2.00
CA VAL A 12 -4.48 3.40 2.26
C VAL A 12 -5.09 4.15 1.09
N ASP A 13 -6.16 4.89 1.35
CA ASP A 13 -6.79 5.75 0.36
C ASP A 13 -6.11 7.12 0.34
N ILE A 14 -5.80 7.59 -0.86
CA ILE A 14 -5.28 8.93 -1.13
C ILE A 14 -6.16 9.62 -2.17
N GLU A 15 -6.24 10.95 -2.13
CA GLU A 15 -6.95 11.74 -3.13
C GLU A 15 -6.38 11.49 -4.54
N SER A 16 -7.19 11.63 -5.60
CA SER A 16 -6.88 11.30 -7.01
C SER A 16 -5.75 12.09 -7.64
N LEU A 17 -5.47 13.28 -7.11
CA LEU A 17 -4.35 14.12 -7.54
C LEU A 17 -3.38 14.30 -6.39
N PRO A 18 -2.85 13.22 -5.80
CA PRO A 18 -1.82 13.37 -4.80
C PRO A 18 -0.56 13.83 -5.53
N SER A 19 0.11 14.86 -5.01
CA SER A 19 1.43 15.21 -5.52
C SER A 19 2.34 13.97 -5.44
N ALA A 20 3.27 13.83 -6.39
CA ALA A 20 4.24 12.72 -6.35
C ALA A 20 4.98 12.65 -5.00
N GLU A 21 5.17 13.80 -4.35
CA GLU A 21 5.71 13.92 -3.00
C GLU A 21 4.80 13.29 -1.93
N SER A 22 3.48 13.55 -1.98
CA SER A 22 2.50 12.98 -1.04
C SER A 22 2.44 11.45 -1.14
N VAL A 23 2.40 10.93 -2.38
CA VAL A 23 2.46 9.48 -2.64
C VAL A 23 3.77 8.91 -2.11
N GLY A 24 4.91 9.54 -2.45
CA GLY A 24 6.22 9.10 -1.99
C GLY A 24 6.35 9.07 -0.47
N LYS A 25 5.78 10.06 0.22
CA LYS A 25 5.75 10.11 1.69
C LYS A 25 4.97 8.94 2.28
N GLN A 26 3.79 8.62 1.73
CA GLN A 26 2.99 7.48 2.17
C GLN A 26 3.71 6.15 1.92
N LEU A 27 4.28 5.96 0.73
CA LEU A 27 5.06 4.75 0.41
C LEU A 27 6.25 4.58 1.36
N ASN A 28 7.01 5.65 1.59
CA ASN A 28 8.16 5.61 2.50
C ASN A 28 7.74 5.33 3.95
N GLN A 29 6.59 5.84 4.39
CA GLN A 29 6.07 5.57 5.73
C GLN A 29 5.68 4.09 5.88
N GLN A 30 4.90 3.54 4.93
CA GLN A 30 4.51 2.13 4.96
C GLN A 30 5.75 1.21 4.86
N ALA A 31 6.72 1.55 4.01
CA ALA A 31 7.97 0.79 3.88
C ALA A 31 8.80 0.76 5.18
N LYS A 32 8.84 1.86 5.95
CA LYS A 32 9.49 1.89 7.27
C LYS A 32 8.84 0.95 8.29
N GLU A 33 7.54 0.70 8.15
CA GLU A 33 6.76 -0.22 8.97
C GLU A 33 6.81 -1.68 8.47
N GLY A 34 7.59 -1.95 7.41
CA GLY A 34 7.77 -3.27 6.82
C GLY A 34 6.72 -3.67 5.79
N TRP A 35 5.88 -2.73 5.36
CA TRP A 35 4.86 -2.96 4.35
C TRP A 35 5.41 -2.78 2.93
N GLN A 36 4.91 -3.57 1.99
CA GLN A 36 5.25 -3.52 0.57
C GLN A 36 4.01 -3.18 -0.25
N LEU A 37 4.09 -2.20 -1.14
CA LEU A 37 2.99 -1.90 -2.06
C LEU A 37 2.87 -3.04 -3.06
N VAL A 38 1.67 -3.61 -3.18
CA VAL A 38 1.38 -4.71 -4.11
C VAL A 38 0.39 -4.33 -5.19
N ASP A 39 -0.51 -3.38 -4.92
CA ASP A 39 -1.49 -2.96 -5.91
C ASP A 39 -1.93 -1.52 -5.72
N ARG A 40 -2.44 -0.94 -6.80
CA ARG A 40 -2.99 0.42 -6.86
C ARG A 40 -4.29 0.39 -7.64
N ILE A 41 -5.39 0.71 -6.96
CA ILE A 41 -6.72 0.76 -7.55
C ILE A 41 -7.14 2.22 -7.71
N ASP A 42 -7.51 2.61 -8.93
CA ASP A 42 -8.12 3.92 -9.18
C ASP A 42 -9.64 3.81 -8.99
N SER A 43 -10.16 4.50 -7.98
CA SER A 43 -11.57 4.48 -7.60
C SER A 43 -12.21 5.81 -8.03
N GLY A 44 -12.85 5.79 -9.20
CA GLY A 44 -13.74 6.85 -9.65
C GLY A 44 -13.05 8.17 -10.01
N GLY A 45 -11.74 8.16 -10.31
CA GLY A 45 -11.00 9.34 -10.78
C GLY A 45 -10.83 10.44 -9.73
N THR A 46 -11.29 10.24 -8.49
CA THR A 46 -11.10 11.16 -7.34
C THR A 46 -10.35 10.52 -6.16
N THR A 47 -10.13 9.21 -6.19
CA THR A 47 -9.44 8.49 -5.11
C THR A 47 -8.57 7.38 -5.68
N VAL A 48 -7.37 7.21 -5.13
CA VAL A 48 -6.48 6.10 -5.41
C VAL A 48 -6.32 5.28 -4.13
N SER A 49 -6.60 3.99 -4.20
CA SER A 49 -6.37 3.06 -3.10
C SER A 49 -5.04 2.35 -3.30
N LEU A 50 -4.14 2.46 -2.33
CA LEU A 50 -2.86 1.76 -2.30
C LEU A 50 -3.00 0.52 -1.40
N ILE A 51 -2.76 -0.66 -1.97
CA ILE A 51 -2.81 -1.92 -1.25
C ILE A 51 -1.38 -2.32 -0.89
N PHE A 52 -1.16 -2.56 0.39
CA PHE A 52 0.12 -3.01 0.93
C PHE A 52 -0.01 -4.39 1.55
N GLU A 53 1.06 -5.17 1.49
CA GLU A 53 1.18 -6.44 2.19
C GLU A 53 2.42 -6.48 3.08
N ARG A 54 2.37 -7.29 4.13
CA ARG A 54 3.51 -7.60 5.00
C ARG A 54 3.45 -9.06 5.42
N PRO A 55 4.57 -9.81 5.42
CA PRO A 55 4.58 -11.16 5.96
C PRO A 55 4.32 -11.14 7.46
N ILE A 56 3.50 -12.08 7.93
CA ILE A 56 3.30 -12.36 9.35
C ILE A 56 3.90 -13.74 9.67
N GLU A 57 4.67 -13.81 10.75
CA GLU A 57 5.29 -15.03 11.27
C GLU A 57 4.30 -15.89 12.07
#